data_AF-A0A957M8I8-F1
#
_entry.id   AF-A0A957M8I8-F1
#
_cell.length_a   1.000
_cell.length_b   1.000
_cell.length_c   1.000
_cell.angle_alpha   90.00
_cell.angle_beta   90.00
_cell.angle_gamma   90.00
#
_symmetry.space_group_name_H-M   'P 1'
#
loop_
_entity.id
_entity.type
_entity.pdbx_description
1 polymer ?
#
loop_
_entity_poly.entity_id
_entity_poly.type
_entity_poly.pdbx_seq_one_letter_code
_entity_poly.pdbx_strand_id
1 'polypeptide(L)'
;EEAATALADLAALDVEIVPDTHVRCRAAYDWAGRLGQVRAYDGFYCALAEEVAAALYTGDRRLANAGRQLGVDWIIWVGEPSILPPAAESGESME
;
A
#
# COMPACT_ATOMS: atom_id res chain seq x y z
N GLU A 1 -5.80 -25.49 11.00
CA GLU A 1 -4.96 -24.81 12.02
C GLU A 1 -4.21 -23.62 11.43
N GLU A 2 -3.55 -23.77 10.27
CA GLU A 2 -2.75 -22.70 9.63
C GLU A 2 -3.47 -21.34 9.47
N ALA A 3 -4.76 -21.32 9.07
CA ALA A 3 -5.52 -20.08 8.93
C ALA A 3 -5.74 -19.34 10.27
N ALA A 4 -5.93 -20.08 11.37
CA ALA A 4 -6.11 -19.47 12.69
C ALA A 4 -4.80 -18.88 13.21
N THR A 5 -3.68 -19.57 12.96
CA THR A 5 -2.33 -19.05 13.27
C THR A 5 -2.03 -17.79 12.48
N ALA A 6 -2.30 -17.78 11.17
CA ALA A 6 -2.06 -16.59 10.33
C ALA A 6 -2.89 -15.37 10.76
N LEU A 7 -4.12 -15.57 11.24
CA LEU A 7 -4.93 -14.49 11.79
C LEU A 7 -4.39 -13.97 13.13
N ALA A 8 -3.87 -14.87 13.99
CA ALA A 8 -3.24 -14.48 15.24
C ALA A 8 -1.94 -13.70 15.00
N ASP A 9 -1.12 -14.14 14.03
CA ASP A 9 0.10 -13.45 13.63
C ASP A 9 -0.21 -12.07 13.04
N LEU A 10 -1.24 -11.96 12.19
CA LEU A 10 -1.70 -10.68 11.65
C LEU A 10 -2.15 -9.73 12.76
N ALA A 11 -2.86 -10.23 13.77
CA ALA A 11 -3.30 -9.44 14.91
C ALA A 11 -2.15 -9.02 15.84
N ALA A 12 -1.00 -9.69 15.78
CA ALA A 12 0.21 -9.31 16.50
C ALA A 12 1.07 -8.28 15.75
N LEU A 13 0.79 -8.03 14.48
CA LEU A 13 1.41 -6.93 13.73
C LEU A 13 0.77 -5.60 14.13
N ASP A 14 1.53 -4.52 13.98
CA ASP A 14 1.05 -3.15 14.19
C ASP A 14 0.20 -2.70 12.98
N VAL A 15 -0.96 -3.33 12.83
CA VAL A 15 -1.91 -3.11 11.73
C VAL A 15 -3.21 -2.56 12.29
N GLU A 16 -3.65 -1.44 11.73
CA GLU A 16 -4.95 -0.85 12.03
C GLU A 16 -6.00 -1.34 11.03
N ILE A 17 -7.15 -1.81 11.54
CA ILE A 17 -8.32 -2.12 10.71
C ILE A 17 -9.16 -0.86 10.58
N VAL A 18 -9.17 -0.27 9.40
CA VAL A 18 -9.94 0.95 9.11
C VAL A 18 -11.29 0.57 8.49
N PRO A 19 -12.43 0.89 9.13
CA PRO A 19 -13.74 0.71 8.51
C PRO A 19 -13.95 1.67 7.35
N ASP A 20 -14.70 1.24 6.34
CA ASP A 20 -15.05 2.10 5.21
C ASP A 20 -16.12 3.14 5.57
N THR A 21 -16.07 4.26 4.85
CA THR A 21 -17.02 5.37 4.94
C THR A 21 -17.69 5.62 3.60
N HIS A 22 -18.87 6.24 3.59
CA HIS A 22 -19.53 6.64 2.35
C HIS A 22 -18.66 7.55 1.46
N VAL A 23 -17.83 8.40 2.07
CA VAL A 23 -16.88 9.26 1.37
C VAL A 23 -15.81 8.42 0.69
N ARG A 24 -15.22 7.46 1.40
CA ARG A 24 -14.22 6.55 0.84
C ARG A 24 -14.78 5.65 -0.26
N CYS A 25 -16.02 5.16 -0.10
CA CYS A 25 -16.69 4.39 -1.16
C CYS A 25 -16.83 5.19 -2.47
N ARG A 26 -17.12 6.50 -2.37
CA ARG A 26 -17.18 7.37 -3.55
C ARG A 26 -15.80 7.59 -4.16
N ALA A 27 -14.81 7.95 -3.34
CA ALA A 27 -13.43 8.14 -3.82
C ALA A 27 -12.89 6.86 -4.47
N ALA A 28 -13.19 5.67 -3.93
CA ALA A 28 -12.81 4.40 -4.50
C ALA A 28 -13.44 4.15 -5.89
N TYR A 29 -14.69 4.55 -6.07
CA TYR A 29 -15.35 4.50 -7.38
C TYR A 29 -14.69 5.43 -8.40
N ASP A 30 -14.35 6.65 -7.99
CA ASP A 30 -13.66 7.62 -8.85
C ASP A 30 -12.26 7.12 -9.23
N TRP A 31 -11.53 6.52 -8.28
CA TRP A 31 -10.25 5.85 -8.52
C TRP A 31 -10.38 4.69 -9.51
N ALA A 32 -11.40 3.85 -9.39
CA ALA A 32 -11.64 2.76 -10.34
C ALA A 32 -11.81 3.30 -11.77
N GLY A 33 -12.54 4.42 -11.92
CA GLY A 33 -12.69 5.12 -13.19
C GLY A 33 -11.36 5.64 -13.74
N ARG A 34 -10.54 6.28 -12.91
CA ARG A 34 -9.20 6.77 -13.28
C ARG A 34 -8.27 5.63 -13.71
N LEU A 35 -8.29 4.51 -12.98
CA LEU A 35 -7.47 3.33 -13.25
C LEU A 35 -7.99 2.48 -14.43
N GLY A 36 -9.16 2.81 -14.99
CA GLY A 36 -9.80 2.02 -16.05
C GLY A 36 -10.24 0.63 -15.60
N GLN A 37 -10.51 0.45 -14.31
CA GLN A 37 -10.87 -0.85 -13.74
C GLN A 37 -12.39 -1.03 -13.63
N VAL A 38 -12.84 -2.27 -13.84
CA VAL A 38 -14.27 -2.66 -13.75
C VAL A 38 -14.72 -2.85 -12.28
N ARG A 39 -13.77 -3.00 -11.36
CA ARG A 39 -14.00 -3.20 -9.92
C ARG A 39 -13.28 -2.12 -9.13
N ALA A 40 -13.86 -1.71 -8.01
CA ALA A 40 -13.33 -0.64 -7.18
C ALA A 40 -12.40 -1.13 -6.04
N TYR A 41 -12.01 -2.41 -6.01
CA TYR A 41 -11.20 -2.97 -4.92
C TYR A 41 -9.89 -2.21 -4.73
N ASP A 42 -9.11 -2.04 -5.80
CA ASP A 42 -7.87 -1.25 -5.74
C ASP A 42 -8.14 0.23 -5.45
N GLY A 43 -9.31 0.72 -5.86
CA GLY A 43 -9.78 2.07 -5.57
C GLY A 43 -9.93 2.34 -4.07
N PHE A 44 -10.33 1.36 -3.26
CA PHE A 44 -10.42 1.54 -1.81
C PHE A 44 -9.05 1.78 -1.17
N TYR A 45 -8.03 1.03 -1.59
CA TYR A 45 -6.67 1.23 -1.12
C TYR A 45 -6.09 2.56 -1.59
N CYS A 46 -6.35 2.95 -2.84
CA CYS A 46 -5.91 4.26 -3.36
C CYS A 46 -6.59 5.42 -2.61
N ALA A 47 -7.90 5.33 -2.39
CA ALA A 47 -8.65 6.34 -1.66
C ALA A 47 -8.19 6.47 -0.20
N LEU A 48 -7.93 5.35 0.49
CA LEU A 48 -7.42 5.38 1.85
C LEU A 48 -6.01 6.00 1.91
N ALA A 49 -5.11 5.57 1.03
CA ALA A 49 -3.73 6.10 0.99
C ALA A 49 -3.70 7.61 0.70
N GLU A 50 -4.57 8.08 -0.20
CA GLU A 50 -4.76 9.51 -0.49
C GLU A 50 -5.34 10.26 0.72
N GLU A 51 -6.33 9.69 1.41
CA GLU A 51 -6.95 10.25 2.63
C GLU A 51 -5.92 10.44 3.77
N VAL A 52 -5.05 9.46 3.99
CA VAL A 52 -4.03 9.49 5.05
C VAL A 52 -2.68 10.09 4.61
N ALA A 53 -2.58 10.55 3.36
CA ALA A 53 -1.35 11.05 2.75
C ALA A 53 -0.15 10.08 2.91
N ALA A 54 -0.38 8.79 2.68
CA ALA A 54 0.61 7.73 2.81
C ALA A 54 0.92 7.05 1.47
N ALA A 55 2.07 6.38 1.39
CA ALA A 55 2.41 5.54 0.24
C ALA A 55 1.58 4.24 0.25
N LEU A 56 1.09 3.84 -0.91
CA LEU A 56 0.44 2.55 -1.14
C LEU A 56 1.46 1.56 -1.70
N TYR A 57 1.92 0.64 -0.86
CA TYR A 57 2.75 -0.48 -1.29
C TYR A 57 1.87 -1.63 -1.79
N THR A 58 2.09 -2.07 -3.04
CA THR A 58 1.32 -3.14 -3.66
C THR A 58 2.20 -4.23 -4.26
N GLY A 59 1.77 -5.48 -4.12
CA GLY A 59 2.32 -6.62 -4.86
C GLY A 59 1.91 -6.63 -6.33
N ASP A 60 0.85 -5.91 -6.70
CA ASP A 60 0.37 -5.84 -8.08
C ASP A 60 1.12 -4.77 -8.89
N ARG A 61 2.04 -5.23 -9.73
CA ARG A 61 2.79 -4.37 -10.65
C ARG A 61 1.89 -3.61 -11.64
N ARG A 62 0.72 -4.15 -12.00
CA ARG A 62 -0.21 -3.50 -12.92
C ARG A 62 -0.82 -2.26 -12.28
N LEU A 63 -1.18 -2.33 -10.99
CA LEU A 63 -1.70 -1.20 -10.23
C LEU A 63 -0.66 -0.08 -10.13
N ALA A 64 0.57 -0.40 -9.75
CA ALA A 64 1.65 0.59 -9.69
C ALA A 64 1.93 1.26 -11.05
N ASN A 65 1.92 0.49 -12.14
CA ASN A 65 2.09 1.05 -13.48
C ASN A 65 0.92 1.95 -13.91
N ALA A 66 -0.32 1.57 -13.57
CA ALA A 66 -1.49 2.40 -13.84
C ALA A 66 -1.43 3.72 -13.05
N GLY A 67 -1.03 3.68 -11.78
CA GLY A 67 -0.76 4.87 -10.97
C GLY A 67 0.25 5.80 -11.63
N ARG A 68 1.40 5.28 -12.07
CA ARG A 68 2.45 6.06 -12.76
C ARG A 68 1.94 6.72 -14.04
N GLN A 69 1.10 6.03 -14.83
CA GLN A 69 0.49 6.60 -16.04
C GLN A 69 -0.47 7.76 -15.72
N LEU A 70 -1.06 7.76 -14.52
CA LEU A 70 -1.90 8.85 -14.01
C LEU A 70 -1.09 9.97 -13.33
N GLY A 71 0.25 9.88 -13.33
CA GLY A 71 1.12 10.84 -12.63
C GLY A 71 1.14 10.68 -11.11
N VAL A 72 0.78 9.49 -10.61
CA VAL A 72 0.73 9.16 -9.18
C VAL A 72 1.98 8.35 -8.82
N ASP A 73 2.84 8.90 -7.97
CA ASP A 73 4.13 8.34 -7.59
C ASP A 73 4.12 7.60 -6.26
N TRP A 74 3.10 7.80 -5.42
CA TRP A 74 2.95 7.16 -4.12
C TRP A 74 2.35 5.74 -4.18
N ILE A 75 2.00 5.23 -5.36
CA ILE A 75 1.62 3.81 -5.56
C ILE A 75 2.87 3.03 -5.99
N ILE A 76 3.46 2.29 -5.04
CA ILE A 76 4.78 1.70 -5.15
C ILE A 76 4.67 0.18 -5.28
N TRP A 77 5.33 -0.39 -6.28
CA TRP A 77 5.43 -1.83 -6.41
C TRP A 77 6.52 -2.38 -5.48
N VAL A 78 6.16 -3.29 -4.56
CA VAL A 78 7.10 -3.87 -3.58
C VAL A 78 8.21 -4.72 -4.20
N GLY A 79 8.04 -5.15 -5.47
CA GLY A 79 9.07 -5.89 -6.19
C GLY A 79 10.14 -5.01 -6.85
N GLU A 80 10.01 -3.69 -6.75
CA GLU A 80 11.09 -2.78 -7.09
C GLU A 80 12.17 -2.90 -5.99
N PRO A 81 13.44 -3.14 -6.33
CA PRO A 81 14.48 -3.27 -5.32
C PRO A 81 14.57 -1.94 -4.56
N SER A 82 14.03 -1.90 -3.35
CA SER A 82 14.14 -0.70 -2.52
C SER A 82 15.62 -0.44 -2.28
N ILE A 83 16.10 0.75 -2.63
CA ILE A 83 17.29 1.31 -2.03
C ILE A 83 16.96 1.42 -0.54
N LEU A 84 17.34 0.40 0.23
CA LEU A 84 17.54 0.56 1.66
C LEU A 84 18.42 1.81 1.82
N PRO A 85 18.11 2.75 2.74
CA PRO A 85 19.14 3.69 3.17
C PRO A 85 20.37 2.86 3.55
N PRO A 86 21.59 3.29 3.17
CA PRO A 86 22.80 2.52 3.49
C PRO A 86 22.75 2.18 4.98
N ALA A 87 22.90 0.89 5.28
CA ALA A 87 22.95 0.39 6.64
C ALA A 87 23.81 1.35 7.45
N ALA A 88 23.27 1.88 8.55
CA ALA A 88 24.02 2.71 9.47
C ALA A 88 25.37 2.05 9.68
N GLU A 89 26.43 2.74 9.24
CA GLU A 89 27.78 2.23 9.33
C GLU A 89 27.98 1.74 10.76
N SER A 90 28.32 0.47 10.90
CA SER A 90 28.74 -0.15 12.15
C SER A 90 30.00 0.57 12.63
N GLY A 91 29.79 1.70 13.30
CA GLY A 91 30.79 2.42 14.07
C GLY A 91 30.98 1.75 15.42
N GLU A 92 31.42 0.50 15.41
CA GLU A 92 32.09 -0.11 16.56
C GLU A 92 33.34 -0.82 16.06
N SER A 93 34.43 -0.07 16.03
CA SER A 93 35.79 -0.59 16.16
C SER A 93 36.69 0.52 16.69
N MET A 94 37.42 0.18 17.76
CA MET A 94 38.53 0.90 18.41
C MET A 94 38.10 2.12 19.26
N GLU A 95 38.36 2.20 20.56
CA GLU A 95 39.40 1.59 21.43
C GLU A 95 38.88 1.29 22.84
#